data_AF-G0UXX9-F1
#
_entry.id   AF-G0UXX9-F1
#
_cell.length_a   1.000
_cell.length_b   1.000
_cell.length_c   1.000
_cell.angle_alpha   90.00
_cell.angle_beta   90.00
_cell.angle_gamma   90.00
#
_symmetry.space_group_name_H-M   'P 1'
#
loop_
_entity.id
_entity.type
_entity.pdbx_description
1 polymer ?
#
loop_
_entity_poly.entity_id
_entity_poly.type
_entity_poly.pdbx_seq_one_letter_code
_entity_poly.pdbx_strand_id
1 'polypeptide(L)'
;MAFAFDRYCAINEKIFSERLNRLALRMTEALEVMKQLGMEQELDEALLLSSEQPPWNFRRPTLTPPVPGYEPGYGLDVPQLRSRQAEYPPVERPTDAMEFGEGADAHFPLVDSYRMEDFTVQCTKELEERHGEIREAAPTTGVEGEAWEAYVALQKKALARQQLIFDLCNDTELRERYDADDAFRQQILEERGIVPLEIEEERLHEEPRHYAQEPAYHPFRKS
;
A
#
# COMPACT_ATOMS: atom_id res chain seq x y z
N MET A 1 -30.38 -5.87 -6.24
CA MET A 1 -29.37 -6.95 -6.14
C MET A 1 -28.13 -6.47 -5.42
N ALA A 2 -27.53 -5.31 -5.78
CA ALA A 2 -26.36 -4.74 -5.09
C ALA A 2 -26.48 -4.69 -3.55
N PHE A 3 -27.46 -3.96 -3.00
CA PHE A 3 -27.67 -3.91 -1.53
C PHE A 3 -27.82 -5.26 -0.82
N ALA A 4 -28.29 -6.30 -1.51
CA ALA A 4 -28.39 -7.63 -0.91
C ALA A 4 -27.01 -8.31 -0.84
N PHE A 5 -26.16 -8.08 -1.84
CA PHE A 5 -24.78 -8.52 -1.85
C PHE A 5 -23.93 -7.77 -0.83
N ASP A 6 -24.09 -6.44 -0.71
CA ASP A 6 -23.35 -5.64 0.26
C ASP A 6 -23.66 -6.09 1.70
N ARG A 7 -24.94 -6.29 2.03
CA ARG A 7 -25.35 -6.89 3.32
C ARG A 7 -24.76 -8.27 3.58
N TYR A 8 -24.51 -9.05 2.54
CA TYR A 8 -23.85 -10.35 2.68
C TYR A 8 -22.35 -10.19 2.96
N CYS A 9 -21.67 -9.29 2.26
CA CYS A 9 -20.24 -9.01 2.43
C CYS A 9 -19.90 -8.31 3.74
N ALA A 10 -20.78 -7.43 4.25
CA ALA A 10 -20.59 -6.67 5.50
C ALA A 10 -20.12 -7.54 6.67
N ILE A 11 -20.71 -8.75 6.81
CA ILE A 11 -20.35 -9.70 7.86
C ILE A 11 -18.91 -10.19 7.69
N ASN A 12 -18.54 -10.54 6.45
CA ASN A 12 -17.21 -11.04 6.14
C ASN A 12 -16.14 -9.96 6.34
N GLU A 13 -16.39 -8.74 5.85
CA GLU A 13 -15.45 -7.62 5.95
C GLU A 13 -15.22 -7.20 7.40
N LYS A 14 -16.27 -7.12 8.21
CA LYS A 14 -16.16 -6.84 9.64
C LYS A 14 -15.30 -7.88 10.37
N ILE A 15 -15.58 -9.17 10.16
CA ILE A 15 -14.82 -10.27 10.79
C ILE A 15 -13.36 -10.26 10.32
N PHE A 16 -13.13 -9.98 9.05
CA PHE A 16 -11.78 -9.88 8.48
C PHE A 16 -10.99 -8.75 9.13
N SER A 17 -11.58 -7.56 9.23
CA SER A 17 -10.98 -6.39 9.90
C SER A 17 -10.65 -6.67 11.37
N GLU A 18 -11.57 -7.26 12.12
CA GLU A 18 -11.33 -7.64 13.52
C GLU A 18 -10.22 -8.69 13.66
N ARG A 19 -10.13 -9.64 12.72
CA ARG A 19 -9.08 -10.68 12.71
C ARG A 19 -7.71 -10.08 12.43
N LEU A 20 -7.59 -9.18 11.45
CA LEU A 20 -6.34 -8.48 11.16
C LEU A 20 -5.88 -7.63 12.35
N ASN A 21 -6.80 -6.89 12.97
CA ASN A 21 -6.49 -6.10 14.16
C ASN A 21 -5.94 -7.00 15.29
N ARG A 22 -6.60 -8.12 15.56
CA ARG A 22 -6.13 -9.08 16.58
C ARG A 22 -4.76 -9.66 16.24
N LEU A 23 -4.50 -9.98 14.97
CA LEU A 23 -3.20 -10.49 14.54
C LEU A 23 -2.10 -9.43 14.77
N ALA A 24 -2.35 -8.18 14.38
CA ALA A 24 -1.42 -7.08 14.60
C ALA A 24 -1.11 -6.89 16.09
N LEU A 25 -2.13 -6.88 16.96
CA LEU A 25 -1.94 -6.78 18.41
C LEU A 25 -1.05 -7.90 18.96
N ARG A 26 -1.26 -9.15 18.51
CA ARG A 26 -0.42 -10.28 18.95
C ARG A 26 1.03 -10.16 18.47
N MET A 27 1.25 -9.66 17.26
CA MET A 27 2.60 -9.43 16.75
C MET A 27 3.30 -8.29 17.50
N THR A 28 2.58 -7.20 17.81
CA THR A 28 3.10 -6.09 18.63
C THR A 28 3.45 -6.56 20.04
N GLU A 29 2.57 -7.30 20.71
CA GLU A 29 2.84 -7.88 22.03
C GLU A 29 4.10 -8.76 22.01
N ALA A 30 4.30 -9.55 20.95
CA ALA A 30 5.49 -10.40 20.83
C ALA A 30 6.79 -9.59 20.73
N LEU A 31 6.79 -8.50 19.95
CA LEU A 31 7.95 -7.60 19.83
C LEU A 31 8.25 -6.88 21.15
N GLU A 32 7.21 -6.45 21.89
CA GLU A 32 7.36 -5.84 23.21
C GLU A 32 7.95 -6.83 24.23
N VAL A 33 7.55 -8.11 24.19
CA VAL A 33 8.12 -9.15 25.04
C VAL A 33 9.61 -9.36 24.73
N MET A 34 10.01 -9.40 23.46
CA MET A 34 11.44 -9.48 23.09
C MET A 34 12.24 -8.31 23.68
N LYS A 35 11.68 -7.10 23.62
CA LYS A 35 12.28 -5.91 24.24
C LYS A 35 12.41 -6.05 25.76
N GLN A 36 11.38 -6.56 26.44
CA GLN A 36 11.41 -6.77 27.90
C GLN A 36 12.42 -7.84 28.33
N LEU A 37 12.70 -8.82 27.46
CA LEU A 37 13.68 -9.88 27.70
C LEU A 37 15.13 -9.44 27.44
N GLY A 38 15.35 -8.21 26.95
CA GLY A 38 16.69 -7.68 26.65
C GLY A 38 17.33 -8.27 25.39
N MET A 39 16.52 -8.82 24.47
CA MET A 39 16.96 -9.41 23.20
C MET A 39 17.09 -8.33 22.11
N GLU A 40 17.95 -7.33 22.34
CA GLU A 40 18.06 -6.14 21.48
C GLU A 40 18.52 -6.47 20.05
N GLN A 41 19.53 -7.34 19.90
CA GLN A 41 20.03 -7.71 18.58
C GLN A 41 18.99 -8.52 17.78
N GLU A 42 18.34 -9.50 18.42
CA GLU A 42 17.32 -10.31 17.75
C GLU A 42 16.08 -9.47 17.40
N LEU A 43 15.78 -8.44 18.18
CA LEU A 43 14.72 -7.48 17.86
C LEU A 43 15.06 -6.69 16.60
N ASP A 44 16.29 -6.14 16.52
CA ASP A 44 16.72 -5.37 15.35
C ASP A 44 16.73 -6.23 14.07
N GLU A 45 17.20 -7.48 14.15
CA GLU A 45 17.16 -8.42 13.03
C GLU A 45 15.72 -8.79 12.63
N ALA A 46 14.81 -8.96 13.60
CA ALA A 46 13.41 -9.31 13.34
C ALA A 46 12.57 -8.14 12.79
N LEU A 47 13.00 -6.88 13.02
CA LEU A 47 12.36 -5.68 12.47
C LEU A 47 12.70 -5.47 10.99
N LEU A 48 13.77 -6.10 10.49
CA LEU A 48 14.08 -6.09 9.06
C LEU A 48 13.06 -6.94 8.28
N LEU A 49 12.58 -6.41 7.16
CA LEU A 49 11.66 -7.14 6.30
C LEU A 49 12.36 -8.36 5.68
N SER A 50 11.86 -9.55 5.98
CA SER A 50 12.25 -10.77 5.26
C SER A 50 11.88 -10.60 3.78
N SER A 51 12.90 -10.38 2.95
CA SER A 51 12.74 -9.93 1.57
C SER A 51 12.58 -11.08 0.56
N GLU A 52 12.64 -12.32 1.03
CA GLU A 52 12.44 -13.50 0.18
C GLU A 52 10.96 -13.64 -0.20
N GLN A 53 10.68 -13.70 -1.50
CA GLN A 53 9.33 -13.95 -2.00
C GLN A 53 8.92 -15.42 -1.78
N PRO A 54 7.60 -15.73 -1.76
CA PRO A 54 7.14 -17.10 -1.75
C PRO A 54 7.80 -17.93 -2.87
N PRO A 55 8.30 -19.14 -2.57
CA PRO A 55 9.00 -19.96 -3.55
C PRO A 55 8.10 -20.43 -4.70
N TRP A 56 8.69 -20.89 -5.80
CA TRP A 56 7.97 -21.33 -7.00
C TRP A 56 6.94 -22.45 -6.79
N ASN A 57 7.08 -23.24 -5.72
CA ASN A 57 6.13 -24.28 -5.34
C ASN A 57 4.96 -23.75 -4.47
N PHE A 58 4.98 -22.48 -4.08
CA PHE A 58 3.85 -21.81 -3.44
C PHE A 58 2.72 -21.66 -4.48
N ARG A 59 1.78 -22.59 -4.42
CA ARG A 59 0.79 -22.75 -5.48
C ARG A 59 -0.42 -21.85 -5.26
N ARG A 60 -0.83 -21.14 -6.31
CA ARG A 60 -2.12 -20.45 -6.35
C ARG A 60 -3.28 -21.43 -6.09
N PRO A 61 -4.22 -21.13 -5.18
CA PRO A 61 -5.46 -21.90 -5.05
C PRO A 61 -6.14 -22.03 -6.42
N THR A 62 -6.35 -23.28 -6.86
CA THR A 62 -6.95 -23.59 -8.16
C THR A 62 -8.39 -24.05 -7.94
N LEU A 63 -9.28 -23.75 -8.89
CA LEU A 63 -10.70 -24.11 -8.81
C LEU A 63 -10.93 -25.61 -8.56
N THR A 64 -10.12 -26.46 -9.18
CA THR A 64 -10.18 -27.91 -9.03
C THR A 64 -8.92 -28.47 -8.39
N PRO A 65 -9.04 -29.58 -7.63
CA PRO A 65 -7.88 -30.29 -7.12
C PRO A 65 -6.99 -30.84 -8.25
N PRO A 66 -5.70 -31.10 -7.97
CA PRO A 66 -4.82 -31.78 -8.92
C PRO A 66 -5.30 -33.22 -9.17
N VAL A 67 -5.24 -33.67 -10.43
CA VAL A 67 -5.58 -35.05 -10.80
C VAL A 67 -4.35 -35.96 -10.62
N PRO A 68 -4.49 -37.20 -10.10
CA PRO A 68 -3.36 -38.12 -9.94
C PRO A 68 -2.66 -38.46 -11.26
N GLY A 69 -1.33 -38.41 -11.26
CA GLY A 69 -0.51 -38.82 -12.41
C GLY A 69 -0.63 -37.93 -13.65
N TYR A 70 -1.14 -36.71 -13.50
CA TYR A 70 -1.20 -35.75 -14.61
C TYR A 70 0.14 -35.06 -14.82
N GLU A 71 0.85 -35.45 -15.87
CA GLU A 71 1.90 -34.65 -16.52
C GLU A 71 1.25 -33.74 -17.59
N PRO A 72 1.84 -32.59 -17.96
CA PRO A 72 1.30 -31.73 -19.02
C PRO A 72 0.96 -32.52 -20.29
N GLY A 73 -0.32 -32.52 -20.69
CA GLY A 73 -0.78 -33.24 -21.88
C GLY A 73 -0.66 -34.77 -21.81
N TYR A 74 -0.55 -35.37 -20.62
CA TYR A 74 -0.29 -36.81 -20.43
C TYR A 74 0.94 -37.33 -21.19
N GLY A 75 2.01 -36.53 -21.21
CA GLY A 75 3.28 -36.87 -21.86
C GLY A 75 3.38 -36.46 -23.33
N LEU A 76 2.38 -35.73 -23.85
CA LEU A 76 2.45 -35.10 -25.17
C LEU A 76 3.16 -33.75 -25.08
N ASP A 77 4.48 -33.77 -25.20
CA ASP A 77 5.32 -32.58 -25.10
C ASP A 77 5.25 -31.72 -26.37
N VAL A 78 4.96 -30.43 -26.18
CA VAL A 78 5.10 -29.37 -27.21
C VAL A 78 6.17 -28.39 -26.74
N PRO A 79 7.45 -28.55 -27.13
CA PRO A 79 8.57 -27.75 -26.62
C PRO A 79 8.44 -26.24 -26.81
N GLN A 80 7.64 -25.80 -27.79
CA GLN A 80 7.40 -24.40 -28.10
C GLN A 80 6.60 -23.69 -26.99
N LEU A 81 5.66 -24.40 -26.34
CA LEU A 81 4.76 -23.81 -25.34
C LEU A 81 5.40 -23.65 -23.95
N ARG A 82 6.50 -24.37 -23.68
CA ARG A 82 7.24 -24.26 -22.41
C ARG A 82 8.32 -23.17 -22.42
N SER A 83 8.43 -22.41 -23.50
CA SER A 83 9.37 -21.29 -23.57
C SER A 83 8.99 -20.21 -22.56
N ARG A 84 9.97 -19.72 -21.79
CA ARG A 84 9.79 -18.55 -20.93
C ARG A 84 9.81 -17.28 -21.80
N GLN A 85 8.94 -16.33 -21.50
CA GLN A 85 8.81 -15.07 -22.24
C GLN A 85 9.19 -13.89 -21.33
N ALA A 86 9.53 -12.76 -21.96
CA ALA A 86 9.77 -11.51 -21.25
C ALA A 86 8.43 -10.88 -20.80
N GLU A 87 8.47 -10.16 -19.69
CA GLU A 87 7.37 -9.33 -19.20
C GLU A 87 7.44 -7.91 -19.82
N TYR A 88 6.28 -7.28 -20.03
CA TYR A 88 6.20 -5.91 -20.57
C TYR A 88 5.13 -5.08 -19.82
N PRO A 89 5.41 -3.80 -19.47
CA PRO A 89 6.68 -3.09 -19.67
C PRO A 89 7.81 -3.68 -18.81
N PRO A 90 9.09 -3.51 -19.19
CA PRO A 90 10.19 -3.83 -18.28
C PRO A 90 10.01 -3.03 -17.00
N VAL A 91 10.11 -3.71 -15.84
CA VAL A 91 9.92 -3.07 -14.55
C VAL A 91 11.17 -2.28 -14.22
N GLU A 92 11.01 -0.98 -14.02
CA GLU A 92 12.03 -0.09 -13.50
C GLU A 92 11.47 0.56 -12.25
N ARG A 93 12.20 0.45 -11.14
CA ARG A 93 11.84 1.08 -9.87
C ARG A 93 12.79 2.25 -9.59
N PRO A 94 12.35 3.28 -8.85
CA PRO A 94 13.20 4.44 -8.59
C PRO A 94 14.53 4.10 -7.88
N THR A 95 14.58 2.99 -7.12
CA THR A 95 15.79 2.54 -6.43
C THR A 95 16.80 1.83 -7.35
N ASP A 96 16.44 1.48 -8.58
CA ASP A 96 17.39 0.86 -9.53
C ASP A 96 18.54 1.79 -9.88
N ALA A 97 18.33 3.11 -9.85
CA ALA A 97 19.38 4.11 -10.03
C ALA A 97 20.44 4.07 -8.91
N MET A 98 20.07 3.64 -7.70
CA MET A 98 20.99 3.52 -6.57
C MET A 98 21.78 2.20 -6.59
N GLU A 99 21.24 1.15 -7.21
CA GLU A 99 21.89 -0.17 -7.35
C GLU A 99 22.76 -0.28 -8.61
N PHE A 100 22.22 0.17 -9.75
CA PHE A 100 22.80 -0.05 -11.08
C PHE A 100 23.28 1.24 -11.76
N GLY A 101 22.99 2.41 -11.18
CA GLY A 101 23.35 3.71 -11.73
C GLY A 101 24.77 4.16 -11.42
N GLU A 102 25.09 5.39 -11.81
CA GLU A 102 26.38 6.02 -11.50
C GLU A 102 26.47 6.30 -9.99
N GLY A 103 27.53 5.81 -9.35
CA GLY A 103 27.67 5.88 -7.89
C GLY A 103 26.88 4.80 -7.15
N ALA A 104 26.76 3.60 -7.72
CA ALA A 104 26.15 2.44 -7.06
C ALA A 104 26.77 2.16 -5.68
N ASP A 105 25.91 1.84 -4.70
CA ASP A 105 26.35 1.46 -3.35
C ASP A 105 26.91 0.04 -3.32
N ALA A 106 27.97 -0.17 -2.53
CA ALA A 106 28.56 -1.50 -2.35
C ALA A 106 27.60 -2.50 -1.68
N HIS A 107 26.68 -2.00 -0.85
CA HIS A 107 25.66 -2.80 -0.14
C HIS A 107 24.29 -2.13 -0.32
N PHE A 108 23.66 -2.36 -1.48
CA PHE A 108 22.41 -1.68 -1.85
C PHE A 108 21.24 -1.80 -0.85
N PRO A 109 21.02 -2.92 -0.12
CA PRO A 109 19.99 -2.94 0.93
C PRO A 109 20.34 -2.13 2.18
N LEU A 110 21.60 -1.70 2.33
CA LEU A 110 22.17 -1.05 3.51
C LEU A 110 22.80 0.30 3.13
N VAL A 111 22.05 1.12 2.39
CA VAL A 111 22.50 2.46 1.98
C VAL A 111 22.48 3.44 3.15
N ASP A 112 23.43 4.39 3.15
CA ASP A 112 23.47 5.49 4.09
C ASP A 112 22.21 6.39 4.01
N SER A 113 21.81 6.96 5.16
CA SER A 113 20.57 7.75 5.30
C SER A 113 20.50 8.95 4.36
N TYR A 114 21.59 9.70 4.18
CA TYR A 114 21.60 10.92 3.35
C TYR A 114 21.18 10.63 1.89
N ARG A 115 21.57 9.49 1.32
CA ARG A 115 21.16 9.11 -0.04
C ARG A 115 19.67 8.81 -0.11
N MET A 116 19.14 8.19 0.95
CA MET A 116 17.71 7.91 1.05
C MET A 116 16.88 9.19 1.27
N GLU A 117 17.42 10.17 1.97
CA GLU A 117 16.85 11.52 2.10
C GLU A 117 16.75 12.20 0.73
N ASP A 118 17.86 12.27 -0.01
CA ASP A 118 17.91 12.84 -1.37
C ASP A 118 16.93 12.13 -2.31
N PHE A 119 16.90 10.81 -2.26
CA PHE A 119 15.97 9.98 -3.01
C PHE A 119 14.50 10.28 -2.69
N THR A 120 14.17 10.47 -1.41
CA THR A 120 12.79 10.78 -0.98
C THR A 120 12.35 12.17 -1.44
N VAL A 121 13.27 13.16 -1.43
CA VAL A 121 13.02 14.50 -1.96
C VAL A 121 12.78 14.44 -3.47
N GLN A 122 13.62 13.70 -4.21
CA GLN A 122 13.44 13.51 -5.65
C GLN A 122 12.09 12.85 -5.97
N CYS A 123 11.75 11.76 -5.29
CA CYS A 123 10.48 11.06 -5.50
C CYS A 123 9.28 11.96 -5.23
N THR A 124 9.33 12.78 -4.16
CA THR A 124 8.24 13.71 -3.83
C THR A 124 8.02 14.71 -4.96
N LYS A 125 9.09 15.28 -5.49
CA LYS A 125 9.02 16.25 -6.58
C LYS A 125 8.50 15.64 -7.88
N GLU A 126 9.05 14.49 -8.28
CA GLU A 126 8.67 13.79 -9.51
C GLU A 126 7.21 13.30 -9.46
N LEU A 127 6.75 12.82 -8.29
CA LEU A 127 5.36 12.43 -8.08
C LEU A 127 4.41 13.62 -8.20
N GLU A 128 4.75 14.78 -7.60
CA GLU A 128 3.93 15.99 -7.68
C GLU A 128 3.82 16.50 -9.13
N GLU A 129 4.95 16.54 -9.84
CA GLU A 129 5.01 16.96 -11.25
C GLU A 129 4.13 16.08 -12.13
N ARG A 130 4.28 14.75 -12.03
CA ARG A 130 3.47 13.79 -12.80
C ARG A 130 2.00 13.82 -12.40
N HIS A 131 1.69 13.97 -11.12
CA HIS A 131 0.30 14.08 -10.67
C HIS A 131 -0.35 15.33 -11.26
N GLY A 132 0.32 16.48 -11.21
CA GLY A 132 -0.15 17.73 -11.80
C GLY A 132 -0.39 17.61 -13.30
N GLU A 133 0.58 17.05 -14.03
CA GLU A 133 0.49 16.84 -15.48
C GLU A 133 -0.69 15.95 -15.86
N ILE A 134 -0.82 14.79 -15.21
CA ILE A 134 -1.91 13.83 -15.51
C ILE A 134 -3.26 14.43 -15.14
N ARG A 135 -3.35 15.11 -13.98
CA ARG A 135 -4.59 15.73 -13.52
C ARG A 135 -5.06 16.83 -14.46
N GLU A 136 -4.14 17.60 -15.05
CA GLU A 136 -4.44 18.60 -16.06
C GLU A 136 -4.88 17.96 -17.39
N ALA A 137 -4.15 16.95 -17.84
CA ALA A 137 -4.38 16.32 -19.14
C ALA A 137 -5.64 15.44 -19.19
N ALA A 138 -5.92 14.71 -18.10
CA ALA A 138 -7.01 13.74 -18.02
C ALA A 138 -7.76 13.82 -16.67
N PRO A 139 -8.63 14.83 -16.49
CA PRO A 139 -9.46 14.92 -15.30
C PRO A 139 -10.44 13.74 -15.20
N THR A 140 -10.43 13.04 -14.06
CA THR A 140 -11.34 11.93 -13.75
C THR A 140 -12.18 12.24 -12.53
N THR A 141 -13.45 11.80 -12.52
CA THR A 141 -14.41 12.01 -11.42
C THR A 141 -15.15 10.70 -11.13
N GLY A 142 -15.94 10.64 -10.05
CA GLY A 142 -16.60 9.40 -9.66
C GLY A 142 -15.64 8.44 -8.96
N VAL A 143 -15.99 7.16 -8.92
CA VAL A 143 -15.28 6.17 -8.08
C VAL A 143 -13.83 5.97 -8.51
N GLU A 144 -13.56 5.90 -9.82
CA GLU A 144 -12.20 5.75 -10.35
C GLU A 144 -11.35 7.01 -10.14
N GLY A 145 -11.97 8.20 -10.21
CA GLY A 145 -11.28 9.46 -9.96
C GLY A 145 -10.91 9.65 -8.49
N GLU A 146 -11.85 9.34 -7.59
CA GLU A 146 -11.60 9.33 -6.14
C GLU A 146 -10.53 8.29 -5.77
N ALA A 147 -10.56 7.10 -6.39
CA ALA A 147 -9.54 6.07 -6.18
C ALA A 147 -8.15 6.52 -6.62
N TRP A 148 -8.04 7.20 -7.78
CA TRP A 148 -6.78 7.75 -8.26
C TRP A 148 -6.23 8.83 -7.32
N GLU A 149 -7.06 9.80 -6.92
CA GLU A 149 -6.64 10.87 -6.01
C GLU A 149 -6.29 10.31 -4.62
N ALA A 150 -7.03 9.33 -4.10
CA ALA A 150 -6.70 8.65 -2.86
C ALA A 150 -5.38 7.88 -2.97
N TYR A 151 -5.13 7.19 -4.09
CA TYR A 151 -3.87 6.49 -4.34
C TYR A 151 -2.69 7.47 -4.31
N VAL A 152 -2.77 8.58 -5.05
CA VAL A 152 -1.70 9.58 -5.09
C VAL A 152 -1.52 10.25 -3.72
N ALA A 153 -2.60 10.59 -3.02
CA ALA A 153 -2.54 11.17 -1.68
C ALA A 153 -1.84 10.23 -0.68
N LEU A 154 -2.09 8.92 -0.76
CA LEU A 154 -1.40 7.94 0.07
C LEU A 154 0.10 7.82 -0.26
N GLN A 155 0.49 7.95 -1.52
CA GLN A 155 1.91 8.00 -1.91
C GLN A 155 2.59 9.26 -1.35
N LYS A 156 1.97 10.44 -1.50
CA LYS A 156 2.47 11.70 -0.93
C LYS A 156 2.60 11.61 0.59
N LYS A 157 1.59 11.05 1.27
CA LYS A 157 1.59 10.81 2.72
C LYS A 157 2.74 9.89 3.15
N ALA A 158 3.02 8.83 2.39
CA ALA A 158 4.11 7.91 2.70
C ALA A 158 5.48 8.60 2.59
N LEU A 159 5.73 9.37 1.53
CA LEU A 159 6.97 10.13 1.34
C LEU A 159 7.15 11.23 2.39
N ALA A 160 6.08 11.97 2.72
CA ALA A 160 6.11 12.99 3.76
C ALA A 160 6.45 12.40 5.14
N ARG A 161 5.89 11.24 5.47
CA ARG A 161 6.24 10.52 6.70
C ARG A 161 7.68 10.03 6.69
N GLN A 162 8.20 9.56 5.55
CA GLN A 162 9.59 9.13 5.43
C GLN A 162 10.56 10.27 5.74
N GLN A 163 10.30 11.46 5.17
CA GLN A 163 11.10 12.67 5.48
C GLN A 163 10.98 13.07 6.95
N LEU A 164 9.78 13.01 7.53
CA LEU A 164 9.59 13.30 8.96
C LEU A 164 10.40 12.37 9.85
N ILE A 165 10.49 11.08 9.52
CA ILE A 165 11.32 10.13 10.28
C ILE A 165 12.80 10.51 10.21
N PHE A 166 13.30 10.90 9.03
CA PHE A 166 14.67 11.40 8.91
C PHE A 166 14.91 12.66 9.75
N ASP A 167 14.00 13.64 9.69
CA ASP A 167 14.09 14.87 10.49
C ASP A 167 14.11 14.58 12.00
N LEU A 168 13.26 13.66 12.46
CA LEU A 168 13.22 13.23 13.86
C LEU A 168 14.43 12.40 14.30
N CYS A 169 15.14 11.77 13.36
CA CYS A 169 16.39 11.05 13.64
C CYS A 169 17.60 11.98 13.64
N ASN A 170 17.61 12.99 12.77
CA ASN A 170 18.71 13.94 12.62
C ASN A 170 18.68 15.07 13.67
N ASP A 171 17.49 15.47 14.14
CA ASP A 171 17.29 16.50 15.15
C ASP A 171 16.71 15.94 16.45
N THR A 172 17.56 15.81 17.47
CA THR A 172 17.16 15.31 18.80
C THR A 172 16.24 16.29 19.54
N GLU A 173 16.38 17.60 19.34
CA GLU A 173 15.52 18.60 20.00
C GLU A 173 14.09 18.50 19.45
N LEU A 174 13.97 18.40 18.12
CA LEU A 174 12.69 18.17 17.46
C LEU A 174 12.05 16.88 17.95
N ARG A 175 12.84 15.80 18.10
CA ARG A 175 12.37 14.51 18.59
C ARG A 175 11.82 14.58 20.01
N GLU A 176 12.56 15.17 20.95
CA GLU A 176 12.12 15.31 22.34
C GLU A 176 10.83 16.14 22.43
N ARG A 177 10.73 17.24 21.66
CA ARG A 177 9.52 18.05 21.60
C ARG A 177 8.33 17.30 21.00
N TYR A 178 8.57 16.52 19.96
CA TYR A 178 7.56 15.68 19.28
C TYR A 178 7.01 14.56 20.18
N ASP A 179 7.84 14.02 21.07
CA ASP A 179 7.43 12.99 22.02
C ASP A 179 6.71 13.56 23.25
N ALA A 180 7.00 14.82 23.62
CA ALA A 180 6.45 15.46 24.82
C ALA A 180 5.04 16.07 24.66
N ASP A 181 4.66 16.53 23.46
CA ASP A 181 3.41 17.27 23.23
C ASP A 181 2.60 16.71 22.06
N ASP A 182 1.43 16.15 22.37
CA ASP A 182 0.51 15.59 21.38
C ASP A 182 -0.10 16.66 20.45
N ALA A 183 -0.28 17.90 20.92
CA ALA A 183 -0.80 18.99 20.08
C ALA A 183 0.24 19.42 19.05
N PHE A 184 1.51 19.52 19.47
CA PHE A 184 2.62 19.76 18.57
C PHE A 184 2.77 18.63 17.53
N ARG A 185 2.63 17.37 17.96
CA ARG A 185 2.62 16.21 17.06
C ARG A 185 1.54 16.34 15.98
N GLN A 186 0.29 16.61 16.37
CA GLN A 186 -0.81 16.74 15.41
C GLN A 186 -0.58 17.89 14.43
N GLN A 187 -0.12 19.04 14.92
CA GLN A 187 0.21 20.19 14.07
C GLN A 187 1.27 19.85 13.01
N ILE A 188 2.37 19.20 13.41
CA ILE A 188 3.43 18.79 12.47
C ILE A 188 2.92 17.81 11.42
N LEU A 189 2.06 16.87 11.82
CA LEU A 189 1.44 15.92 10.88
C LEU A 189 0.53 16.63 9.87
N GLU A 190 -0.28 17.58 10.31
CA GLU A 190 -1.16 18.38 9.45
C GLU A 190 -0.38 19.26 8.47
N GLU A 191 0.64 19.99 8.95
CA GLU A 191 1.49 20.85 8.12
C GLU A 191 2.22 20.06 7.02
N ARG A 192 2.54 18.78 7.29
CA ARG A 192 3.20 17.88 6.33
C ARG A 192 2.22 17.04 5.49
N GLY A 193 0.91 17.27 5.62
CA GLY A 193 -0.12 16.54 4.86
C GLY A 193 -0.30 15.08 5.27
N ILE A 194 0.15 14.69 6.46
CA ILE A 194 0.01 13.33 7.02
C ILE A 194 -1.33 13.24 7.77
N VAL A 195 -2.42 13.42 7.03
CA VAL A 195 -3.78 13.44 7.58
C VAL A 195 -4.47 12.07 7.46
N PRO A 196 -5.43 11.73 8.35
CA PRO A 196 -6.25 10.52 8.19
C PRO A 196 -6.97 10.47 6.85
N LEU A 197 -7.17 9.26 6.32
CA LEU A 197 -8.05 9.04 5.16
C LEU A 197 -9.44 8.68 5.69
N GLU A 198 -10.42 9.53 5.43
CA GLU A 198 -11.81 9.29 5.81
C GLU A 198 -12.48 8.40 4.76
N ILE A 199 -13.12 7.33 5.22
CA ILE A 199 -13.93 6.43 4.40
C ILE A 199 -15.35 6.53 4.93
N GLU A 200 -16.30 6.86 4.06
CA GLU A 200 -17.71 6.98 4.44
C GLU A 200 -18.25 5.66 5.04
N GLU A 201 -19.25 5.77 5.92
CA GLU A 201 -19.87 4.62 6.54
C GLU A 201 -20.55 3.70 5.51
N GLU A 202 -20.51 2.40 5.79
CA GLU A 202 -21.09 1.38 4.93
C GLU A 202 -22.63 1.52 4.85
N ARG A 203 -23.14 1.69 3.62
CA ARG A 203 -24.59 1.84 3.37
C ARG A 203 -25.23 0.51 2.99
N LEU A 204 -25.92 -0.10 3.94
CA LEU A 204 -26.59 -1.41 3.76
C LEU A 204 -28.01 -1.33 3.16
N HIS A 205 -28.54 -0.10 3.08
CA HIS A 205 -29.90 0.19 2.66
C HIS A 205 -29.93 1.42 1.77
N GLU A 206 -31.03 1.56 1.02
CA GLU A 206 -31.28 2.74 0.20
C GLU A 206 -31.53 3.95 1.12
N GLU A 207 -30.83 5.04 0.85
CA GLU A 207 -31.04 6.30 1.54
C GLU A 207 -32.42 6.89 1.18
N PRO A 208 -33.17 7.45 2.14
CA PRO A 208 -34.45 8.07 1.85
C PRO A 208 -34.25 9.28 0.92
N ARG A 209 -34.83 9.22 -0.28
CA ARG A 209 -34.62 10.23 -1.31
C ARG A 209 -35.63 11.38 -1.23
N HIS A 210 -35.13 12.61 -1.27
CA HIS A 210 -35.96 13.80 -1.48
C HIS A 210 -36.39 13.90 -2.96
N TYR A 211 -37.51 14.59 -3.26
CA TYR A 211 -38.01 14.73 -4.65
C TYR A 211 -37.03 15.46 -5.58
N ALA A 212 -36.06 16.18 -5.03
CA ALA A 212 -35.01 16.89 -5.77
C ALA A 212 -33.75 16.03 -6.06
N GLN A 213 -33.72 14.77 -5.61
CA GLN A 213 -32.59 13.87 -5.82
C GLN A 213 -32.76 12.99 -7.07
N GLU A 214 -33.61 13.41 -8.01
CA GLU A 214 -33.71 12.73 -9.30
C GLU A 214 -32.40 12.90 -10.09
N PRO A 215 -31.95 11.85 -10.80
CA PRO A 215 -30.77 11.96 -11.66
C PRO A 215 -30.97 12.99 -12.78
N ALA A 216 -29.86 13.54 -13.30
CA ALA A 216 -29.87 14.60 -14.32
C ALA A 216 -30.35 14.16 -15.73
N TYR A 217 -30.79 12.91 -15.90
CA TYR A 217 -31.24 12.35 -17.17
C TYR A 217 -32.77 12.10 -17.16
N HIS A 218 -33.37 11.99 -18.35
CA HIS A 218 -34.80 11.68 -18.45
C HIS A 218 -35.15 10.32 -17.83
N PRO A 219 -36.25 10.20 -17.07
CA PRO A 219 -36.61 8.93 -16.43
C PRO A 219 -36.65 7.75 -17.39
N PHE A 220 -36.21 6.58 -16.91
CA PHE A 220 -36.29 5.35 -17.70
C PHE A 220 -37.73 5.08 -18.17
N ARG A 221 -37.87 4.72 -19.45
CA ARG A 221 -39.16 4.35 -20.03
C ARG A 221 -39.70 3.09 -19.33
N LYS A 222 -40.91 3.16 -18.81
CA LYS A 222 -41.54 2.08 -18.06
C LYS A 222 -42.21 1.01 -18.95
N SER A 223 -42.65 1.37 -20.16
CA SER A 223 -43.42 0.50 -21.08
C SER A 223 -43.21 0.86 -22.55
#